data_AF-A0AAF0ZIX1-F1
#
_entry.id   AF-A0AAF0ZIX1-F1
#
_cell.length_a   1.000
_cell.length_b   1.000
_cell.length_c   1.000
_cell.angle_alpha   90.00
_cell.angle_beta   90.00
_cell.angle_gamma   90.00
#
_symmetry.space_group_name_H-M   'P 1'
#
loop_
_entity.id
_entity.type
_entity.pdbx_description
1 polymer ?
#
loop_
_entity_poly.entity_id
_entity_poly.type
_entity_poly.pdbx_seq_one_letter_code
_entity_poly.pdbx_strand_id
1 'polypeptide(L)'
;MFKRIVALFLTIFLSFGTFACGAPNSEAVSNSNNFNNNTNIPSNNIASGKYPVQQATFNDIDGEYTLMLLNTPAGSSPVFRTTNLQMARLTDEEIKEGQSTYAEIKGNEAIMHLTEDFRIEYVHNETQTVTNPDTGRQETVIVRRESNFWTPFAGAMAGQALGSLLFTPRYYVPPVYSGGNLSGIGGYGSTYNQAVQSYRSNYNSVPTVEKNRQSFRSTGTLKNSSGNTINRVNSNNSKATGSGFGSSDLKNSGNSSKYKQPSKNSFGSNKSSGYRRTTPARRSGGFGSRRRR
;
A
#
# COMPACT_ATOMS: atom_id res chain seq x y z
N MET A 1 20.55 -25.61 -65.07
CA MET A 1 19.58 -26.44 -64.31
C MET A 1 19.28 -25.91 -62.90
N PHE A 2 20.21 -25.20 -62.24
CA PHE A 2 20.02 -24.67 -60.87
C PHE A 2 18.87 -23.64 -60.69
N LYS A 3 18.58 -22.81 -61.70
CA LYS A 3 17.51 -21.79 -61.64
C LYS A 3 16.09 -22.38 -61.59
N ARG A 4 15.88 -23.60 -62.08
CA ARG A 4 14.56 -24.27 -62.07
C ARG A 4 14.25 -24.94 -60.73
N ILE A 5 15.29 -25.33 -59.98
CA ILE A 5 15.16 -25.94 -58.64
C ILE A 5 14.82 -24.87 -57.59
N VAL A 6 15.41 -23.69 -57.69
CA VAL A 6 15.11 -22.55 -56.80
C VAL A 6 13.65 -22.08 -56.97
N ALA A 7 13.14 -22.09 -58.21
CA ALA A 7 11.74 -21.72 -58.49
C ALA A 7 10.73 -22.70 -57.86
N LEU A 8 11.03 -24.01 -57.86
CA LEU A 8 10.19 -25.03 -57.22
C LEU A 8 10.18 -24.91 -55.69
N PHE A 9 11.33 -24.58 -55.08
CA PHE A 9 11.40 -24.36 -53.63
C PHE A 9 10.64 -23.11 -53.19
N LEU A 10 10.64 -22.04 -54.00
CA LEU A 10 9.90 -20.81 -53.69
C LEU A 10 8.39 -21.02 -53.71
N THR A 11 7.86 -21.86 -54.61
CA THR A 11 6.43 -22.15 -54.68
C THR A 11 5.95 -23.06 -53.54
N ILE A 12 6.80 -23.98 -53.07
CA ILE A 12 6.46 -24.90 -51.97
C ILE A 12 6.40 -24.17 -50.61
N PHE A 13 7.29 -23.22 -50.35
CA PHE A 13 7.24 -22.42 -49.12
C PHE A 13 6.06 -21.45 -49.07
N LEU A 14 5.57 -20.98 -50.22
CA LEU A 14 4.44 -20.03 -50.27
C LEU A 14 3.08 -20.71 -50.09
N SER A 15 2.98 -22.03 -50.27
CA SER A 15 1.74 -22.80 -50.17
C SER A 15 1.43 -23.39 -48.78
N PHE A 16 2.25 -23.14 -47.76
CA PHE A 16 2.03 -23.64 -46.37
C PHE A 16 1.48 -22.57 -45.41
N GLY A 17 0.96 -21.45 -45.90
CA GLY A 17 0.53 -20.30 -45.10
C GLY A 17 -0.96 -20.15 -44.83
N THR A 18 -1.79 -21.21 -44.83
CA THR A 18 -3.23 -21.06 -44.53
C THR A 18 -3.80 -22.17 -43.65
N PHE A 19 -3.65 -22.03 -42.34
CA PHE A 19 -4.59 -22.55 -41.34
C PHE A 19 -4.72 -21.56 -40.18
N ALA A 20 -5.83 -20.83 -40.16
CA ALA A 20 -6.69 -20.58 -38.99
C ALA A 20 -7.58 -19.36 -39.27
N CYS A 21 -8.75 -19.64 -39.86
CA CYS A 21 -9.93 -18.81 -39.68
C CYS A 21 -10.38 -19.01 -38.22
N GLY A 22 -10.23 -17.97 -37.40
CA GLY A 22 -10.74 -17.91 -36.03
C GLY A 22 -11.38 -16.55 -35.84
N ALA A 23 -12.67 -16.55 -35.52
CA ALA A 23 -13.55 -15.40 -35.47
C ALA A 23 -12.96 -14.19 -34.71
N PRO A 24 -13.31 -12.94 -35.10
CA PRO A 24 -13.18 -11.82 -34.18
C PRO A 24 -14.23 -12.01 -33.09
N ASN A 25 -13.84 -12.69 -32.00
CA ASN A 25 -14.50 -12.49 -30.73
C ASN A 25 -14.19 -11.05 -30.36
N SER A 26 -15.10 -10.14 -30.68
CA SER A 26 -15.25 -8.89 -29.97
C SER A 26 -15.56 -9.25 -28.52
N GLU A 27 -14.53 -9.57 -27.75
CA GLU A 27 -14.61 -9.51 -26.31
C GLU A 27 -14.84 -8.04 -26.00
N ALA A 28 -16.11 -7.70 -25.81
CA ALA A 28 -16.48 -6.55 -25.02
C ALA A 28 -15.74 -6.72 -23.69
N VAL A 29 -14.60 -6.03 -23.57
CA VAL A 29 -13.99 -5.71 -22.29
C VAL A 29 -15.07 -4.93 -21.56
N SER A 30 -15.89 -5.66 -20.81
CA SER A 30 -16.78 -5.09 -19.83
C SER A 30 -15.85 -4.44 -18.83
N ASN A 31 -15.66 -3.14 -19.02
CA ASN A 31 -15.01 -2.27 -18.08
C ASN A 31 -15.92 -2.26 -16.85
N SER A 32 -15.82 -3.30 -16.03
CA SER A 32 -16.55 -3.38 -14.78
C SER A 32 -15.86 -2.41 -13.84
N ASN A 33 -16.27 -1.15 -13.94
CA ASN A 33 -16.09 -0.14 -12.91
C ASN A 33 -16.98 -0.53 -11.71
N ASN A 34 -16.68 -1.67 -11.10
CA ASN A 34 -17.27 -2.08 -9.83
C ASN A 34 -16.24 -1.77 -8.75
N PHE A 35 -16.34 -0.55 -8.23
CA PHE A 35 -15.58 -0.08 -7.08
C PHE A 35 -16.09 -0.81 -5.82
N ASN A 36 -15.41 -1.88 -5.44
CA ASN A 36 -15.43 -2.38 -4.07
C ASN A 36 -14.04 -2.16 -3.47
N ASN A 37 -13.83 -0.98 -2.88
CA ASN A 37 -12.72 -0.71 -1.96
C ASN A 37 -12.99 -1.43 -0.63
N ASN A 38 -13.09 -2.76 -0.66
CA ASN A 38 -13.07 -3.56 0.56
C ASN A 38 -11.60 -3.88 0.84
N THR A 39 -10.95 -3.04 1.66
CA THR A 39 -9.57 -3.19 2.14
C THR A 39 -9.47 -4.29 3.20
N ASN A 40 -10.08 -5.45 2.95
CA ASN A 40 -9.72 -6.64 3.70
C ASN A 40 -8.54 -7.27 2.94
N ILE A 41 -7.32 -6.86 3.31
CA ILE A 41 -6.09 -7.47 2.79
C ILE A 41 -6.18 -8.95 3.19
N PRO A 42 -6.35 -9.90 2.25
CA PRO A 42 -6.34 -11.31 2.61
C PRO A 42 -5.00 -11.60 3.28
N SER A 43 -5.04 -12.25 4.45
CA SER A 43 -3.82 -12.62 5.13
C SER A 43 -3.00 -13.54 4.22
N ASN A 44 -1.71 -13.28 4.09
CA ASN A 44 -0.77 -14.20 3.45
C ASN A 44 -0.70 -15.48 4.29
N ASN A 45 -1.63 -16.40 4.07
CA ASN A 45 -1.67 -17.70 4.71
C ASN A 45 -1.05 -18.73 3.77
N ILE A 46 0.26 -18.62 3.56
CA ILE A 46 1.07 -19.50 2.72
C ILE A 46 2.25 -19.97 3.57
N ALA A 47 2.55 -21.26 3.50
CA ALA A 47 3.69 -21.83 4.21
C ALA A 47 5.00 -21.24 3.66
N SER A 48 6.07 -21.29 4.46
CA SER A 48 7.38 -20.89 3.94
C SER A 48 7.87 -21.94 2.94
N GLY A 49 8.43 -21.49 1.82
CA GLY A 49 8.83 -22.39 0.74
C GLY A 49 9.12 -21.65 -0.55
N LYS A 50 9.50 -22.42 -1.58
CA LYS A 50 9.71 -21.95 -2.95
C LYS A 50 8.51 -22.32 -3.79
N TYR A 51 7.93 -21.33 -4.45
CA TYR A 51 6.71 -21.49 -5.25
C TYR A 51 6.94 -20.92 -6.66
N PRO A 52 6.66 -21.70 -7.72
CA PRO A 52 6.67 -21.14 -9.08
C PRO A 52 5.67 -20.01 -9.19
N VAL A 53 6.03 -18.94 -9.90
CA VAL A 53 5.16 -17.77 -10.09
C VAL A 53 4.55 -17.83 -11.49
N GLN A 54 3.22 -17.84 -11.54
CA GLN A 54 2.46 -17.82 -12.79
C GLN A 54 2.32 -16.40 -13.33
N GLN A 55 2.08 -15.43 -12.44
CA GLN A 55 1.87 -14.02 -12.76
C GLN A 55 2.30 -13.16 -11.57
N ALA A 56 2.80 -11.97 -11.87
CA ALA A 56 3.03 -10.93 -10.87
C ALA A 56 2.42 -9.62 -11.35
N THR A 57 1.81 -8.89 -10.44
CA THR A 57 1.24 -7.56 -10.68
C THR A 57 1.82 -6.59 -9.66
N PHE A 58 2.18 -5.38 -10.09
CA PHE A 58 2.64 -4.27 -9.26
C PHE A 58 1.66 -3.10 -9.40
N ASN A 59 1.11 -2.64 -8.28
CA ASN A 59 0.19 -1.50 -8.24
C ASN A 59 0.91 -0.24 -7.75
N ASP A 60 0.88 0.82 -8.54
CA ASP A 60 1.54 2.08 -8.18
C ASP A 60 0.72 3.03 -7.30
N ILE A 61 -0.44 2.62 -6.78
CA ILE A 61 -1.16 3.38 -5.74
C ILE A 61 -0.40 3.31 -4.42
N ASP A 62 -0.09 2.09 -4.00
CA ASP A 62 0.43 1.75 -2.69
C ASP A 62 1.71 0.91 -2.76
N GLY A 63 2.17 0.54 -3.95
CA GLY A 63 3.38 -0.25 -4.18
C GLY A 63 3.21 -1.71 -3.80
N GLU A 64 1.97 -2.22 -3.77
CA GLU A 64 1.69 -3.62 -3.51
C GLU A 64 2.02 -4.48 -4.74
N TYR A 65 2.77 -5.54 -4.50
CA TYR A 65 2.94 -6.66 -5.42
C TYR A 65 1.92 -7.75 -5.09
N THR A 66 1.25 -8.26 -6.11
CA THR A 66 0.39 -9.44 -6.04
C THR A 66 1.02 -10.55 -6.89
N LEU A 67 1.39 -11.66 -6.24
CA LEU A 67 2.00 -12.82 -6.88
C LEU A 67 0.99 -13.95 -6.93
N MET A 68 0.79 -14.52 -8.12
CA MET A 68 0.05 -15.76 -8.32
C MET A 68 1.01 -16.93 -8.30
N LEU A 69 0.91 -17.76 -7.28
CA LEU A 69 1.80 -18.87 -6.99
C LEU A 69 1.17 -20.18 -7.43
N LEU A 70 2.01 -21.10 -7.89
CA LEU A 70 1.65 -22.47 -8.20
C LEU A 70 2.07 -23.42 -7.09
N ASN A 71 1.43 -24.59 -7.03
CA ASN A 71 1.75 -25.67 -6.08
C ASN A 71 1.70 -25.25 -4.60
N THR A 72 0.84 -24.29 -4.25
CA THR A 72 0.60 -23.93 -2.86
C THR A 72 -0.13 -25.08 -2.13
N PRO A 73 0.17 -25.36 -0.86
CA PRO A 73 -0.49 -26.42 -0.10
C PRO A 73 -2.02 -26.31 -0.11
N ALA A 74 -2.73 -27.45 -0.04
CA ALA A 74 -4.18 -27.44 0.08
C ALA A 74 -4.64 -26.60 1.29
N GLY A 75 -5.60 -25.70 1.07
CA GLY A 75 -6.10 -24.77 2.09
C GLY A 75 -5.28 -23.48 2.27
N SER A 76 -4.21 -23.27 1.50
CA SER A 76 -3.48 -22.00 1.43
C SER A 76 -3.91 -21.16 0.21
N SER A 77 -3.73 -19.83 0.29
CA SER A 77 -4.05 -18.92 -0.81
C SER A 77 -3.03 -19.10 -1.95
N PRO A 78 -3.44 -19.19 -3.23
CA PRO A 78 -2.51 -19.14 -4.35
C PRO A 78 -2.00 -17.70 -4.60
N VAL A 79 -2.57 -16.70 -3.91
CA VAL A 79 -2.21 -15.29 -4.06
C VAL A 79 -1.42 -14.83 -2.84
N PHE A 80 -0.23 -14.28 -3.07
CA PHE A 80 0.60 -13.63 -2.06
C PHE A 80 0.72 -12.14 -2.34
N ARG A 81 0.53 -11.30 -1.32
CA ARG A 81 0.57 -9.85 -1.45
C ARG A 81 1.64 -9.23 -0.57
N THR A 82 2.44 -8.32 -1.10
CA THR A 82 3.47 -7.65 -0.29
C THR A 82 3.85 -6.30 -0.85
N THR A 83 4.17 -5.35 0.01
CA THR A 83 4.81 -4.07 -0.38
C THR A 83 6.33 -4.14 -0.31
N ASN A 84 6.89 -5.27 0.14
CA ASN A 84 8.31 -5.46 0.42
C ASN A 84 8.90 -6.62 -0.40
N LEU A 85 8.59 -6.69 -1.69
CA LEU A 85 9.15 -7.69 -2.58
C LEU A 85 10.60 -7.34 -2.94
N GLN A 86 11.52 -8.26 -2.67
CA GLN A 86 12.85 -8.22 -3.26
C GLN A 86 12.87 -9.06 -4.54
N MET A 87 13.73 -8.69 -5.47
CA MET A 87 13.90 -9.42 -6.72
C MET A 87 15.36 -9.75 -6.97
N ALA A 88 15.60 -10.80 -7.74
CA ALA A 88 16.90 -11.16 -8.30
C ALA A 88 16.68 -11.81 -9.66
N ARG A 89 17.63 -11.67 -10.57
CA ARG A 89 17.66 -12.43 -11.82
C ARG A 89 18.09 -13.87 -11.49
N LEU A 90 17.54 -14.84 -12.20
CA LEU A 90 18.08 -16.20 -12.25
C LEU A 90 19.37 -16.20 -13.08
N THR A 91 20.33 -17.03 -12.68
CA THR A 91 21.54 -17.27 -13.46
C THR A 91 21.22 -18.07 -14.71
N ASP A 92 22.06 -17.94 -15.74
CA ASP A 92 21.84 -18.67 -16.99
C ASP A 92 22.01 -20.19 -16.77
N GLU A 93 22.83 -20.59 -15.80
CA GLU A 93 22.99 -21.97 -15.33
C GLU A 93 21.69 -22.51 -14.74
N GLU A 94 21.06 -21.79 -13.81
CA GLU A 94 19.78 -22.19 -13.22
C GLU A 94 18.67 -22.31 -14.28
N ILE A 95 18.63 -21.39 -15.24
CA ILE A 95 17.66 -21.44 -16.35
C ILE A 95 17.92 -22.66 -17.24
N LYS A 96 19.18 -22.98 -17.54
CA LYS A 96 19.55 -24.20 -18.30
C LYS A 96 19.20 -25.49 -17.55
N GLU A 97 19.24 -25.46 -16.23
CA GLU A 97 18.77 -26.55 -15.37
C GLU A 97 17.23 -26.65 -15.29
N GLY A 98 16.52 -25.75 -15.98
CA GLY A 98 15.06 -25.76 -16.08
C GLY A 98 14.35 -24.98 -14.97
N GLN A 99 15.07 -24.15 -14.21
CA GLN A 99 14.42 -23.27 -13.23
C GLN A 99 13.61 -22.18 -13.93
N SER A 100 12.34 -22.09 -13.56
CA SER A 100 11.44 -21.00 -13.97
C SER A 100 11.37 -19.92 -12.89
N THR A 101 10.69 -18.81 -13.20
CA THR A 101 10.47 -17.74 -12.22
C THR A 101 9.77 -18.30 -10.98
N TYR A 102 10.32 -18.04 -9.79
CA TYR A 102 9.79 -18.51 -8.52
C TYR A 102 9.88 -17.44 -7.43
N ALA A 103 9.04 -17.56 -6.42
CA ALA A 103 9.08 -16.75 -5.20
C ALA A 103 9.45 -17.64 -4.01
N GLU A 104 10.48 -17.24 -3.28
CA GLU A 104 10.81 -17.78 -1.97
C GLU A 104 10.08 -16.97 -0.91
N ILE A 105 9.21 -17.63 -0.15
CA ILE A 105 8.34 -17.02 0.85
C ILE A 105 8.80 -17.42 2.24
N LYS A 106 8.93 -16.42 3.12
CA LYS A 106 9.27 -16.60 4.53
C LYS A 106 8.36 -15.71 5.38
N GLY A 107 7.22 -16.25 5.81
CA GLY A 107 6.19 -15.49 6.49
C GLY A 107 5.63 -14.38 5.59
N ASN A 108 5.88 -13.12 5.94
CA ASN A 108 5.45 -11.94 5.19
C ASN A 108 6.50 -11.40 4.21
N GLU A 109 7.71 -11.97 4.21
CA GLU A 109 8.78 -11.59 3.30
C GLU A 109 8.76 -12.50 2.07
N ALA A 110 9.08 -11.93 0.91
CA ALA A 110 9.23 -12.67 -0.32
C ALA A 110 10.43 -12.16 -1.14
N ILE A 111 11.14 -13.10 -1.73
CA ILE A 111 12.19 -12.86 -2.71
C ILE A 111 11.77 -13.54 -4.00
N MET A 112 11.62 -12.78 -5.07
CA MET A 112 11.27 -13.31 -6.39
C MET A 112 12.52 -13.43 -7.24
N HIS A 113 12.76 -14.64 -7.75
CA HIS A 113 13.81 -14.93 -8.71
C HIS A 113 13.19 -14.98 -10.10
N LEU A 114 13.63 -14.09 -10.99
CA LEU A 114 13.02 -13.86 -12.29
C LEU A 114 13.91 -14.36 -13.41
N THR A 115 13.30 -15.01 -14.39
CA THR A 115 13.88 -15.15 -15.72
C THR A 115 13.87 -13.81 -16.46
N GLU A 116 14.68 -13.67 -17.50
CA GLU A 116 14.81 -12.41 -18.24
C GLU A 116 13.54 -12.02 -19.02
N ASP A 117 12.78 -13.01 -19.44
CA ASP A 117 11.53 -12.87 -20.21
C ASP A 117 10.31 -12.61 -19.33
N PHE A 118 10.41 -12.81 -18.01
CA PHE A 118 9.29 -12.63 -17.10
C PHE A 118 8.88 -11.16 -17.02
N ARG A 119 7.57 -10.93 -17.19
CA ARG A 119 6.97 -9.60 -17.14
C ARG A 119 6.08 -9.48 -15.93
N ILE A 120 6.25 -8.40 -15.19
CA ILE A 120 5.36 -8.01 -14.10
C ILE A 120 4.31 -7.09 -14.69
N GLU A 121 3.03 -7.37 -14.51
CA GLU A 121 1.97 -6.44 -14.87
C GLU A 121 2.11 -5.16 -14.04
N TYR A 122 2.17 -4.01 -14.68
CA TYR A 122 2.28 -2.70 -14.06
C TYR A 122 0.93 -2.00 -14.15
N VAL A 123 0.27 -1.83 -13.00
CA VAL A 123 -0.99 -1.10 -12.90
C VAL A 123 -0.67 0.34 -12.54
N HIS A 124 -0.78 1.21 -13.55
CA HIS A 124 -0.64 2.65 -13.42
C HIS A 124 -1.96 3.27 -13.00
N ASN A 125 -1.95 4.14 -11.99
CA ASN A 125 -3.12 4.87 -11.55
C ASN A 125 -2.86 6.37 -11.62
N GLU A 126 -3.60 7.03 -12.51
CA GLU A 126 -3.61 8.49 -12.62
C GLU A 126 -4.49 9.06 -11.52
N THR A 127 -3.93 9.96 -10.73
CA THR A 127 -4.61 10.63 -9.63
C THR A 127 -4.90 12.09 -9.98
N GLN A 128 -6.08 12.57 -9.60
CA GLN A 128 -6.48 13.98 -9.75
C GLN A 128 -7.10 14.48 -8.46
N THR A 129 -6.76 15.71 -8.07
CA THR A 129 -7.44 16.41 -6.97
C THR A 129 -8.71 17.06 -7.49
N VAL A 130 -9.85 16.63 -6.98
CA VAL A 130 -11.19 17.13 -7.34
C VAL A 130 -11.84 17.74 -6.10
N THR A 131 -12.56 18.84 -6.26
CA THR A 131 -13.38 19.42 -5.19
C THR A 131 -14.70 18.66 -5.10
N ASN A 132 -14.95 18.03 -3.95
CA ASN A 132 -16.21 17.36 -3.68
C ASN A 132 -17.35 18.40 -3.64
N PRO A 133 -18.39 18.27 -4.49
CA PRO A 133 -19.47 19.26 -4.57
C PRO A 133 -20.33 19.34 -3.30
N ASP A 134 -20.43 18.24 -2.54
CA ASP A 134 -21.28 18.16 -1.35
C ASP A 134 -20.59 18.73 -0.11
N THR A 135 -19.25 18.61 -0.03
CA THR A 135 -18.48 18.99 1.16
C THR A 135 -17.57 20.20 0.93
N GLY A 136 -17.35 20.61 -0.32
CA GLY A 136 -16.41 21.67 -0.72
C GLY A 136 -14.94 21.31 -0.47
N ARG A 137 -14.65 20.06 -0.09
CA ARG A 137 -13.29 19.61 0.26
C ARG A 137 -12.56 19.10 -0.97
N GLN A 138 -11.24 19.31 -1.01
CA GLN A 138 -10.39 18.70 -2.02
C GLN A 138 -10.14 17.23 -1.67
N GLU A 139 -10.46 16.34 -2.60
CA GLU A 139 -10.27 14.90 -2.49
C GLU A 139 -9.42 14.43 -3.67
N THR A 140 -8.47 13.52 -3.42
CA THR A 140 -7.69 12.89 -4.49
C THR A 140 -8.39 11.62 -4.92
N VAL A 141 -8.77 11.56 -6.18
CA VAL A 141 -9.48 10.42 -6.78
C VAL A 141 -8.65 9.82 -7.90
N ILE A 142 -8.84 8.52 -8.13
CA ILE A 142 -8.24 7.81 -9.28
C ILE A 142 -9.14 8.11 -10.48
N VAL A 143 -8.60 8.79 -11.49
CA VAL A 143 -9.35 9.18 -12.69
C VAL A 143 -9.17 8.20 -13.82
N ARG A 144 -8.04 7.50 -13.85
CA ARG A 144 -7.73 6.49 -14.85
C ARG A 144 -6.84 5.41 -14.25
N ARG A 145 -7.05 4.18 -14.72
CA ARG A 145 -6.16 3.06 -14.49
C ARG A 145 -5.71 2.50 -15.83
N GLU A 146 -4.41 2.33 -16.00
CA GLU A 146 -3.80 1.78 -17.21
C GLU A 146 -2.99 0.54 -16.82
N SER A 147 -3.21 -0.59 -17.51
CA SER A 147 -2.42 -1.81 -17.31
C SER A 147 -1.37 -1.91 -18.41
N ASN A 148 -0.12 -2.09 -17.99
CA ASN A 148 1.06 -2.24 -18.83
C ASN A 148 1.92 -3.39 -18.31
N PHE A 149 3.09 -3.61 -18.91
CA PHE A 149 4.06 -4.57 -18.39
C PHE A 149 5.38 -3.90 -18.03
N TRP A 150 6.02 -4.41 -16.98
CA TRP A 150 7.36 -4.06 -16.56
C TRP A 150 8.27 -5.27 -16.61
N THR A 151 9.42 -5.13 -17.28
CA THR A 151 10.49 -6.13 -17.33
C THR A 151 11.75 -5.60 -16.64
N PRO A 152 11.95 -5.89 -15.33
CA PRO A 152 13.04 -5.30 -14.55
C PRO A 152 14.42 -5.56 -15.13
N PHE A 153 14.63 -6.76 -15.68
CA PHE A 153 15.95 -7.22 -16.16
C PHE A 153 16.05 -7.32 -17.68
N ALA A 154 15.09 -6.74 -18.42
CA ALA A 154 15.16 -6.73 -19.89
C ALA A 154 16.41 -5.98 -20.36
N GLY A 155 17.20 -6.61 -21.24
CA GLY A 155 18.41 -6.02 -21.80
C GLY A 155 19.58 -5.91 -20.81
N ALA A 156 19.45 -6.49 -19.61
CA ALA A 156 20.57 -6.58 -18.66
C ALA A 156 21.64 -7.62 -19.09
N MET A 157 21.43 -8.31 -20.21
CA MET A 157 22.43 -9.14 -20.89
C MET A 157 23.13 -8.39 -22.02
N ALA A 158 24.23 -7.69 -21.70
CA ALA A 158 25.39 -7.52 -22.60
C ALA A 158 26.44 -6.62 -21.93
N GLY A 159 27.51 -7.24 -21.43
CA GLY A 159 28.73 -6.54 -21.03
C GLY A 159 29.12 -6.78 -19.59
N GLN A 160 30.05 -7.73 -19.39
CA GLN A 160 31.12 -7.92 -18.40
C GLN A 160 31.21 -7.12 -17.06
N ALA A 161 30.24 -6.30 -16.65
CA ALA A 161 30.38 -5.38 -15.52
C ALA A 161 29.26 -5.43 -14.46
N LEU A 162 28.20 -6.23 -14.65
CA LEU A 162 27.06 -6.33 -13.71
C LEU A 162 26.80 -7.72 -13.16
N GLY A 163 27.66 -8.70 -13.47
CA GLY A 163 27.45 -10.14 -13.29
C GLY A 163 27.32 -10.68 -11.86
N SER A 164 27.14 -9.84 -10.85
CA SER A 164 26.83 -10.28 -9.47
C SER A 164 25.68 -9.50 -8.84
N LEU A 165 25.51 -8.21 -9.19
CA LEU A 165 24.50 -7.36 -8.58
C LEU A 165 23.08 -7.77 -8.96
N LEU A 166 22.87 -8.22 -10.19
CA LEU A 166 21.56 -8.64 -10.70
C LEU A 166 21.07 -9.94 -10.06
N PHE A 167 21.98 -10.80 -9.61
CA PHE A 167 21.69 -12.08 -8.98
C PHE A 167 21.49 -11.97 -7.46
N THR A 168 21.68 -10.77 -6.89
CA THR A 168 21.43 -10.52 -5.47
C THR A 168 20.03 -9.97 -5.24
N PRO A 169 19.29 -10.49 -4.23
CA PRO A 169 18.00 -9.95 -3.81
C PRO A 169 18.10 -8.47 -3.44
N ARG A 170 17.34 -7.63 -4.15
CA ARG A 170 17.27 -6.19 -3.93
C ARG A 170 15.86 -5.66 -4.14
N TYR A 171 15.59 -4.49 -3.58
CA TYR A 171 14.40 -3.73 -3.92
C TYR A 171 14.63 -3.00 -5.22
N TYR A 172 13.67 -3.06 -6.12
CA TYR A 172 13.68 -2.33 -7.38
C TYR A 172 12.44 -1.45 -7.49
N VAL A 173 12.62 -0.32 -8.16
CA VAL A 173 11.56 0.61 -8.53
C VAL A 173 11.46 0.65 -10.05
N PRO A 174 10.26 0.54 -10.64
CA PRO A 174 10.06 0.70 -12.08
C PRO A 174 10.60 2.04 -12.59
N PRO A 175 11.03 2.15 -13.85
CA PRO A 175 11.43 3.42 -14.45
C PRO A 175 10.25 4.41 -14.56
N VAL A 176 10.54 5.64 -14.99
CA VAL A 176 9.49 6.66 -15.23
C VAL A 176 8.47 6.11 -16.23
N TYR A 177 7.18 6.23 -15.89
CA TYR A 177 6.10 5.83 -16.79
C TYR A 177 6.01 6.78 -17.98
N SER A 178 5.95 6.20 -19.19
CA SER A 178 5.92 6.94 -20.47
C SER A 178 4.78 6.53 -21.41
N GLY A 179 3.76 5.81 -20.91
CA GLY A 179 2.59 5.42 -21.71
C GLY A 179 2.71 4.09 -22.45
N GLY A 180 3.51 3.15 -21.95
CA GLY A 180 3.66 1.81 -22.53
C GLY A 180 4.43 0.85 -21.62
N ASN A 181 4.94 -0.24 -22.21
CA ASN A 181 5.73 -1.23 -21.48
C ASN A 181 7.03 -0.62 -20.93
N LEU A 182 7.28 -0.87 -19.66
CA LEU A 182 8.46 -0.44 -18.92
C LEU A 182 9.55 -1.52 -19.04
N SER A 183 10.79 -1.11 -19.29
CA SER A 183 11.93 -2.02 -19.33
C SER A 183 13.08 -1.47 -18.51
N GLY A 184 13.80 -2.35 -17.83
CA GLY A 184 14.92 -2.01 -16.97
C GLY A 184 14.50 -1.52 -15.59
N ILE A 185 15.44 -0.87 -14.91
CA ILE A 185 15.34 -0.49 -13.50
C ILE A 185 15.34 1.04 -13.38
N GLY A 186 14.35 1.59 -12.69
CA GLY A 186 14.33 3.01 -12.34
C GLY A 186 15.24 3.33 -11.14
N GLY A 187 15.25 2.45 -10.15
CA GLY A 187 16.13 2.57 -8.99
C GLY A 187 16.24 1.24 -8.26
N TYR A 188 17.33 1.06 -7.51
CA TYR A 188 17.58 -0.18 -6.77
C TYR A 188 18.32 0.07 -5.46
N GLY A 189 18.19 -0.85 -4.51
CA GLY A 189 18.84 -0.76 -3.21
C GLY A 189 18.64 -2.01 -2.34
N SER A 190 19.45 -2.14 -1.29
CA SER A 190 19.24 -3.19 -0.27
C SER A 190 18.04 -2.89 0.63
N THR A 191 17.54 -1.65 0.60
CA THR A 191 16.29 -1.23 1.23
C THR A 191 15.43 -0.48 0.23
N TYR A 192 14.11 -0.47 0.46
CA TYR A 192 13.18 0.28 -0.39
C TYR A 192 13.52 1.77 -0.46
N ASN A 193 13.86 2.39 0.68
CA ASN A 193 14.25 3.81 0.73
C ASN A 193 15.50 4.10 -0.11
N GLN A 194 16.47 3.19 -0.12
CA GLN A 194 17.66 3.33 -0.96
C GLN A 194 17.30 3.21 -2.44
N ALA A 195 16.38 2.32 -2.81
CA ALA A 195 15.90 2.19 -4.19
C ALA A 195 15.18 3.46 -4.66
N VAL A 196 14.34 4.06 -3.81
CA VAL A 196 13.69 5.36 -4.07
C VAL A 196 14.72 6.49 -4.18
N GLN A 197 15.74 6.50 -3.34
CA GLN A 197 16.80 7.52 -3.40
C GLN A 197 17.62 7.40 -4.69
N SER A 198 17.99 6.18 -5.08
CA SER A 198 18.65 5.88 -6.37
C SER A 198 17.81 6.38 -7.55
N TYR A 199 16.52 6.10 -7.54
CA TYR A 199 15.58 6.60 -8.54
C TYR A 199 15.59 8.13 -8.63
N ARG A 200 15.50 8.82 -7.49
CA ARG A 200 15.51 10.29 -7.44
C ARG A 200 16.79 10.87 -8.01
N SER A 201 17.95 10.27 -7.71
CA SER A 201 19.23 10.68 -8.27
C SER A 201 19.31 10.50 -9.78
N ASN A 202 18.70 9.44 -10.32
CA ASN A 202 18.74 9.13 -11.76
C ASN A 202 17.75 9.98 -12.57
N TYR A 203 16.55 10.24 -12.03
CA TYR A 203 15.44 10.85 -12.78
C TYR A 203 15.03 12.24 -12.28
N ASN A 204 15.72 12.79 -11.27
CA ASN A 204 15.38 14.06 -10.61
C ASN A 204 13.90 14.19 -10.22
N SER A 205 13.25 13.07 -9.93
CA SER A 205 11.82 13.01 -9.66
C SER A 205 11.50 11.90 -8.68
N VAL A 206 10.35 12.01 -8.02
CA VAL A 206 9.86 11.00 -7.09
C VAL A 206 9.16 9.87 -7.88
N PRO A 207 9.35 8.58 -7.54
CA PRO A 207 8.62 7.48 -8.14
C PRO A 207 7.10 7.68 -8.07
N THR A 208 6.37 7.20 -9.07
CA THR A 208 4.90 7.32 -9.14
C THR A 208 4.21 6.78 -7.89
N VAL A 209 4.67 5.63 -7.39
CA VAL A 209 4.17 5.02 -6.15
C VAL A 209 4.27 5.94 -4.94
N GLU A 210 5.36 6.68 -4.81
CA GLU A 210 5.56 7.58 -3.67
C GLU A 210 4.69 8.84 -3.81
N LYS A 211 4.48 9.33 -5.04
CA LYS A 211 3.54 10.44 -5.32
C LYS A 211 2.11 10.05 -4.94
N ASN A 212 1.68 8.86 -5.35
CA ASN A 212 0.34 8.35 -5.09
C ASN A 212 0.13 8.09 -3.58
N ARG A 213 1.06 7.40 -2.92
CA ARG A 213 1.02 7.16 -1.47
C ARG A 213 0.87 8.44 -0.66
N GLN A 214 1.61 9.50 -1.00
CA GLN A 214 1.50 10.80 -0.34
C GLN A 214 0.11 11.40 -0.51
N SER A 215 -0.42 11.35 -1.74
CA SER A 215 -1.72 11.94 -2.08
C SER A 215 -2.89 11.23 -1.37
N PHE A 216 -2.89 9.90 -1.30
CA PHE A 216 -3.94 9.13 -0.61
C PHE A 216 -3.85 9.18 0.93
N ARG A 217 -2.65 9.25 1.49
CA ARG A 217 -2.49 9.36 2.96
C ARG A 217 -2.88 10.76 3.46
N SER A 218 -2.56 11.80 2.68
CA SER A 218 -2.85 13.19 3.05
C SER A 218 -4.36 13.47 3.11
N THR A 219 -5.17 12.84 2.26
CA THR A 219 -6.63 13.02 2.29
C THR A 219 -7.30 12.26 3.44
N GLY A 220 -6.67 11.20 3.97
CA GLY A 220 -7.16 10.43 5.13
C GLY A 220 -6.81 11.00 6.51
N THR A 221 -5.91 11.99 6.59
CA THR A 221 -5.43 12.57 7.87
C THR A 221 -5.66 14.08 7.97
N LEU A 222 -6.92 14.50 7.89
CA LEU A 222 -7.34 15.78 8.46
C LEU A 222 -7.53 15.62 9.98
N LYS A 223 -6.45 15.73 10.75
CA LYS A 223 -6.51 15.92 12.21
C LYS A 223 -5.72 17.15 12.64
N ASN A 224 -6.47 18.21 12.93
CA ASN A 224 -6.18 19.40 13.75
C ASN A 224 -4.79 20.05 13.64
N SER A 225 -4.74 21.11 12.84
CA SER A 225 -3.91 22.28 13.15
C SER A 225 -4.80 23.49 13.39
N SER A 226 -5.08 23.78 14.66
CA SER A 226 -5.27 25.13 15.18
C SER A 226 -5.16 25.05 16.70
N GLY A 227 -4.03 25.54 17.22
CA GLY A 227 -3.72 25.53 18.64
C GLY A 227 -4.79 26.27 19.45
N ASN A 228 -5.20 25.63 20.54
CA ASN A 228 -5.68 26.34 21.72
C ASN A 228 -5.28 25.55 22.96
N THR A 229 -4.53 26.20 23.82
CA THR A 229 -4.04 25.73 25.11
C THR A 229 -5.25 25.43 26.01
N ILE A 230 -5.51 24.15 26.33
CA ILE A 230 -6.52 23.80 27.33
C ILE A 230 -5.84 22.98 28.43
N ASN A 231 -5.80 23.59 29.61
CA ASN A 231 -5.26 23.06 30.85
C ASN A 231 -5.87 21.69 31.21
N ARG A 232 -5.00 20.71 31.51
CA ARG A 232 -5.39 19.44 32.10
C ARG A 232 -5.97 19.69 33.50
N VAL A 233 -7.28 19.50 33.65
CA VAL A 233 -7.88 19.23 34.96
C VAL A 233 -7.90 17.71 35.14
N ASN A 234 -7.15 17.26 36.13
CA ASN A 234 -7.08 15.87 36.56
C ASN A 234 -8.37 15.50 37.31
N SER A 235 -9.16 14.56 36.79
CA SER A 235 -10.21 13.91 37.56
C SER A 235 -10.33 12.44 37.19
N ASN A 236 -9.95 11.60 38.13
CA ASN A 236 -10.22 10.17 38.15
C ASN A 236 -11.70 9.88 37.89
N ASN A 237 -12.02 9.18 36.80
CA ASN A 237 -13.10 8.20 36.80
C ASN A 237 -13.03 7.32 35.54
N SER A 238 -13.06 6.02 35.78
CA SER A 238 -13.09 4.93 34.82
C SER A 238 -14.33 5.00 33.92
N LYS A 239 -14.15 5.32 32.63
CA LYS A 239 -15.13 4.99 31.59
C LYS A 239 -14.47 4.93 30.20
N ALA A 240 -14.15 3.73 29.77
CA ALA A 240 -13.84 3.44 28.37
C ALA A 240 -15.14 3.40 27.57
N THR A 241 -15.28 4.26 26.57
CA THR A 241 -16.23 4.07 25.46
C THR A 241 -15.51 4.45 24.18
N GLY A 242 -14.94 3.44 23.51
CA GLY A 242 -14.46 3.56 22.15
C GLY A 242 -15.65 3.76 21.21
N SER A 243 -15.61 4.81 20.39
CA SER A 243 -16.59 5.05 19.34
C SER A 243 -16.20 4.25 18.10
N GLY A 244 -16.60 2.98 18.07
CA GLY A 244 -16.66 2.17 16.85
C GLY A 244 -18.03 2.35 16.20
N PHE A 245 -18.04 2.67 14.91
CA PHE A 245 -19.24 2.60 14.08
C PHE A 245 -19.62 1.13 13.87
N GLY A 246 -20.81 0.73 14.34
CA GLY A 246 -21.34 -0.62 14.17
C GLY A 246 -22.86 -0.59 14.27
N SER A 247 -23.51 -0.77 13.12
CA SER A 247 -24.95 -0.93 12.97
C SER A 247 -25.44 -2.17 13.73
N SER A 248 -26.47 -2.05 14.58
CA SER A 248 -27.27 -3.17 15.09
C SER A 248 -28.54 -2.65 15.78
N ASP A 249 -29.60 -2.45 15.01
CA ASP A 249 -30.98 -2.40 15.53
C ASP A 249 -31.50 -3.83 15.70
N LEU A 250 -31.33 -4.42 16.88
CA LEU A 250 -32.12 -5.58 17.31
C LEU A 250 -32.61 -5.36 18.74
N LYS A 251 -33.89 -4.96 18.82
CA LYS A 251 -34.67 -4.87 20.05
C LYS A 251 -34.86 -6.28 20.60
N ASN A 252 -34.41 -6.53 21.83
CA ASN A 252 -34.88 -7.66 22.61
C ASN A 252 -35.53 -7.17 23.90
N SER A 253 -36.78 -7.59 24.08
CA SER A 253 -37.69 -7.28 25.17
C SER A 253 -37.39 -8.10 26.43
N GLY A 254 -37.64 -7.51 27.59
CA GLY A 254 -38.03 -8.23 28.81
C GLY A 254 -36.92 -8.46 29.84
N ASN A 255 -36.91 -7.69 30.92
CA ASN A 255 -37.49 -8.16 32.18
C ASN A 255 -37.44 -7.07 33.26
N SER A 256 -38.59 -6.86 33.88
CA SER A 256 -38.81 -6.00 35.03
C SER A 256 -38.38 -6.69 36.33
N SER A 257 -37.68 -5.98 37.22
CA SER A 257 -37.89 -6.18 38.65
C SER A 257 -37.84 -4.84 39.39
N LYS A 258 -38.99 -4.50 39.97
CA LYS A 258 -39.17 -3.42 40.94
C LYS A 258 -38.92 -4.02 42.32
N TYR A 259 -38.14 -3.35 43.16
CA TYR A 259 -38.33 -3.44 44.61
C TYR A 259 -38.17 -2.05 45.24
N LYS A 260 -39.21 -1.65 45.97
CA LYS A 260 -39.33 -0.38 46.70
C LYS A 260 -39.08 -0.62 48.20
N GLN A 261 -38.25 0.25 48.79
CA GLN A 261 -38.39 0.93 50.11
C GLN A 261 -38.33 0.11 51.43
N PRO A 262 -37.96 0.69 52.62
CA PRO A 262 -38.40 2.02 53.09
C PRO A 262 -37.44 2.91 53.91
N SER A 263 -37.93 4.14 54.12
CA SER A 263 -37.42 5.27 54.91
C SER A 263 -37.56 5.11 56.43
N LYS A 264 -36.66 5.75 57.19
CA LYS A 264 -36.93 6.27 58.56
C LYS A 264 -36.18 7.60 58.82
N ASN A 265 -36.98 8.67 59.03
CA ASN A 265 -36.94 9.80 59.99
C ASN A 265 -35.78 9.81 61.03
N SER A 266 -35.31 10.90 61.69
CA SER A 266 -35.57 12.36 61.78
C SER A 266 -34.66 12.90 62.94
N PHE A 267 -34.50 14.24 63.05
CA PHE A 267 -34.29 15.08 64.26
C PHE A 267 -32.97 15.86 64.53
N GLY A 268 -33.12 17.20 64.59
CA GLY A 268 -32.59 18.15 65.60
C GLY A 268 -31.18 18.74 65.32
N SER A 269 -30.99 20.00 64.90
CA SER A 269 -31.22 21.33 65.50
C SER A 269 -30.09 21.88 66.41
N ASN A 270 -29.61 23.07 66.02
CA ASN A 270 -29.01 24.18 66.79
C ASN A 270 -27.70 23.99 67.60
N LYS A 271 -26.67 24.81 67.29
CA LYS A 271 -26.35 26.03 68.08
C LYS A 271 -25.12 26.79 67.55
N SER A 272 -25.30 28.11 67.45
CA SER A 272 -24.25 29.12 67.33
C SER A 272 -23.55 29.37 68.68
N SER A 273 -22.23 29.52 68.69
CA SER A 273 -21.52 30.45 69.60
C SER A 273 -20.05 30.53 69.22
N GLY A 274 -19.49 31.73 69.03
CA GLY A 274 -18.04 31.89 68.92
C GLY A 274 -17.55 33.08 68.11
N TYR A 275 -17.98 34.28 68.47
CA TYR A 275 -17.42 35.53 67.98
C TYR A 275 -16.02 35.76 68.55
N ARG A 276 -15.02 36.11 67.73
CA ARG A 276 -14.06 37.20 68.03
C ARG A 276 -13.25 37.62 66.79
N ARG A 277 -13.44 38.90 66.46
CA ARG A 277 -12.66 39.75 65.54
C ARG A 277 -11.18 39.82 65.97
N THR A 278 -10.29 40.05 65.01
CA THR A 278 -9.44 41.28 64.93
C THR A 278 -8.68 41.31 63.60
N THR A 279 -8.55 42.53 63.09
CA THR A 279 -8.08 42.93 61.75
C THR A 279 -6.59 43.32 61.79
N PRO A 280 -6.01 44.12 60.85
CA PRO A 280 -4.92 43.71 59.98
C PRO A 280 -3.58 44.41 60.28
N ALA A 281 -2.45 43.83 59.87
CA ALA A 281 -1.15 44.51 59.91
C ALA A 281 -0.63 44.82 58.49
N ARG A 282 -0.15 46.07 58.38
CA ARG A 282 0.23 46.80 57.16
C ARG A 282 1.71 46.61 56.81
N ARG A 283 1.99 46.72 55.50
CA ARG A 283 3.10 47.43 54.81
C ARG A 283 4.55 47.31 55.32
N SER A 284 5.43 46.85 54.41
CA SER A 284 6.66 47.53 53.94
C SER A 284 7.11 46.75 52.68
N GLY A 285 7.69 47.27 51.60
CA GLY A 285 8.49 48.46 51.36
C GLY A 285 9.72 47.99 50.57
N GLY A 286 9.85 48.33 49.29
CA GLY A 286 11.00 47.90 48.47
C GLY A 286 10.98 48.43 47.04
N PHE A 287 11.46 49.67 46.88
CA PHE A 287 11.74 50.35 45.61
C PHE A 287 13.21 50.15 45.20
N GLY A 288 13.49 50.01 43.90
CA GLY A 288 14.82 50.15 43.26
C GLY A 288 14.76 49.68 41.79
N SER A 289 14.60 50.51 40.74
CA SER A 289 15.58 51.44 40.09
C SER A 289 16.92 50.72 39.79
N ARG A 290 17.51 50.65 38.59
CA ARG A 290 17.59 51.48 37.35
C ARG A 290 18.26 50.59 36.25
N ARG A 291 17.85 50.59 34.97
CA ARG A 291 18.39 51.36 33.79
C ARG A 291 19.92 51.22 33.59
N ARG A 292 20.53 51.10 32.40
CA ARG A 292 20.19 51.31 30.98
C ARG A 292 21.44 50.96 30.13
N ARG A 293 21.20 50.74 28.83
CA ARG A 293 22.14 50.65 27.68
C ARG A 293 22.81 49.32 27.47
#